data_AF-A0A2K4X6W6-F1
#
_entry.id   AF-A0A2K4X6W6-F1
#
_cell.length_a   1.000
_cell.length_b   1.000
_cell.length_c   1.000
_cell.angle_alpha   90.00
_cell.angle_beta   90.00
_cell.angle_gamma   90.00
#
_symmetry.space_group_name_H-M   'P 1'
#
loop_
_entity.id
_entity.type
_entity.pdbx_description
1 polymer ?
#
loop_
_entity_poly.entity_id
_entity_poly.type
_entity_poly.pdbx_seq_one_letter_code
_entity_poly.pdbx_strand_id
1 'polypeptide(L)' 'MQTLLKSSVVALTFVLLAGCQNQVENPEMNQCAQQNYQCETSCEQQTTAESLKKQVCSGKCVESYNQCKVQAEKLGNI' A
#
# COMPACT_ATOMS: atom_id res chain seq x y z
N MET A 1 42.69 9.39 -23.71
CA MET A 1 41.27 8.99 -23.76
C MET A 1 40.95 7.98 -22.65
N GLN A 2 40.92 8.39 -21.37
CA GLN A 2 40.54 7.46 -20.27
C GLN A 2 39.67 8.12 -19.17
N THR A 3 39.44 9.43 -19.23
CA THR A 3 38.65 10.16 -18.21
C THR A 3 37.17 10.29 -18.53
N LEU A 4 36.73 9.95 -19.75
CA LEU A 4 35.33 10.11 -20.17
C LEU A 4 34.41 8.94 -19.81
N LEU A 5 34.95 7.75 -19.49
CA LEU A 5 34.14 6.55 -19.22
C LEU A 5 33.65 6.45 -17.77
N LYS A 6 34.22 7.23 -16.83
CA LYS A 6 33.82 7.16 -15.41
C LYS A 6 32.61 8.00 -15.04
N SER A 7 32.20 8.98 -15.86
CA SER A 7 31.04 9.84 -15.55
C SER A 7 29.69 9.28 -16.01
N SER A 8 29.64 8.26 -16.87
CA SER A 8 28.37 7.76 -17.41
C SER A 8 27.59 6.83 -16.47
N VAL A 9 28.21 6.23 -15.47
CA VAL A 9 27.53 5.27 -14.58
C VAL A 9 26.63 5.97 -13.56
N VAL A 10 26.97 7.19 -13.15
CA VAL A 10 26.19 7.96 -12.15
C VAL A 10 24.89 8.52 -12.75
N ALA A 11 24.84 8.78 -14.05
CA ALA A 11 23.65 9.33 -14.71
C ALA A 11 22.53 8.28 -14.91
N LEU A 12 22.89 6.99 -15.06
CA LEU A 12 21.94 5.91 -15.32
C LEU A 12 21.13 5.48 -14.08
N THR A 13 21.65 5.70 -12.87
CA THR A 13 20.94 5.35 -11.63
C THR A 13 19.79 6.30 -11.31
N PHE A 14 19.87 7.58 -11.69
CA PHE A 14 18.78 8.54 -11.45
C PHE A 14 17.56 8.30 -12.34
N VAL A 15 17.74 7.75 -13.55
CA VAL A 15 16.63 7.45 -14.47
C VAL A 15 15.75 6.31 -13.93
N LEU A 16 16.33 5.36 -13.21
CA LEU A 16 15.58 4.24 -12.61
C LEU A 16 14.71 4.68 -11.41
N LEU A 17 15.11 5.73 -10.68
CA LEU A 17 14.34 6.27 -9.55
C LEU A 17 13.17 7.15 -9.99
N ALA A 18 13.23 7.76 -11.17
CA ALA A 18 12.12 8.52 -11.76
C ALA A 18 11.00 7.62 -12.32
N GLY A 19 11.29 6.33 -12.56
CA GLY A 19 10.31 5.36 -13.08
C GLY A 19 9.31 4.83 -12.04
N CYS A 20 9.51 5.11 -10.75
CA CYS A 20 8.57 4.76 -9.68
C CYS A 20 7.68 5.96 -9.29
N GLN A 21 7.31 6.81 -10.25
CA GLN A 21 6.16 7.70 -10.06
C GLN A 21 4.88 6.88 -10.19
N ASN A 22 4.61 5.99 -9.22
CA ASN A 22 3.25 5.52 -9.00
C ASN A 22 2.45 6.78 -8.68
N GLN A 23 1.65 7.26 -9.63
CA GLN A 23 0.65 8.27 -9.36
C GLN A 23 -0.26 7.68 -8.28
N VAL A 24 -0.02 8.09 -7.04
CA VAL A 24 -0.90 7.74 -5.93
C VAL A 24 -2.15 8.60 -6.13
N GLU A 25 -3.08 8.07 -6.91
CA GLU A 25 -4.31 8.77 -7.33
C GLU A 25 -5.13 9.22 -6.11
N ASN A 26 -5.05 8.47 -5.00
CA ASN A 26 -5.58 8.87 -3.71
C ASN A 26 -4.72 8.28 -2.56
N PRO A 27 -3.90 9.09 -1.87
CA PRO A 27 -3.02 8.61 -0.79
C PRO A 27 -3.80 8.05 0.41
N GLU A 28 -5.00 8.58 0.66
CA GLU A 28 -5.89 8.08 1.70
C GLU A 28 -6.40 6.67 1.37
N MET A 29 -6.70 6.39 0.10
CA MET A 29 -7.08 5.04 -0.32
C MET A 29 -5.97 4.01 -0.10
N ASN A 30 -4.71 4.41 -0.32
CA ASN A 30 -3.57 3.55 -0.06
C ASN A 30 -3.39 3.29 1.44
N GLN A 31 -3.67 4.29 2.29
CA GLN A 31 -3.66 4.13 3.74
C GLN A 31 -4.77 3.17 4.20
N CYS A 32 -5.98 3.26 3.66
CA CYS A 32 -7.07 2.32 3.94
C CYS A 32 -6.68 0.88 3.57
N ALA A 33 -6.05 0.69 2.41
CA ALA A 33 -5.59 -0.62 1.97
C ALA A 33 -4.50 -1.20 2.88
N GLN A 34 -3.54 -0.39 3.32
CA GLN A 34 -2.51 -0.81 4.28
C GLN A 34 -3.12 -1.21 5.63
N GLN A 35 -4.06 -0.42 6.16
CA GLN A 35 -4.73 -0.75 7.42
C GLN A 35 -5.51 -2.07 7.32
N ASN A 36 -6.21 -2.30 6.20
CA ASN A 36 -6.92 -3.55 5.97
C ASN A 36 -5.96 -4.75 5.92
N TYR A 37 -4.85 -4.62 5.21
CA TYR A 37 -3.83 -5.67 5.13
C TYR A 37 -3.24 -6.01 6.50
N GLN A 38 -2.93 -5.00 7.32
CA GLN A 38 -2.44 -5.22 8.68
C GLN A 38 -3.48 -5.89 9.58
N CYS A 39 -4.76 -5.52 9.43
CA CYS A 39 -5.87 -6.13 10.15
C CYS A 39 -6.03 -7.61 9.79
N GLU A 40 -6.09 -7.93 8.49
CA GLU A 40 -6.20 -9.31 8.00
C GLU A 40 -5.02 -10.17 8.45
N THR A 41 -3.80 -9.64 8.33
CA THR A 41 -2.59 -10.32 8.82
C THR A 41 -2.67 -10.61 10.32
N SER A 42 -3.20 -9.67 11.10
CA SER A 42 -3.42 -9.86 12.54
C SER A 42 -4.49 -10.92 12.82
N CYS A 43 -5.58 -10.94 12.04
CA CYS A 43 -6.62 -11.97 12.13
C CYS A 43 -6.06 -13.36 11.83
N GLU A 44 -5.23 -13.49 10.81
CA GLU A 44 -4.56 -14.75 10.46
C GLU A 44 -3.61 -15.23 11.56
N GLN A 45 -2.85 -14.32 12.18
CA GLN A 45 -1.94 -14.66 13.28
C GLN A 45 -2.69 -15.06 14.56
N GLN A 46 -3.86 -14.46 14.82
CA GLN A 46 -4.66 -14.72 16.01
C GLN A 46 -5.58 -15.94 15.87
N THR A 47 -5.76 -16.48 14.67
CA THR A 47 -6.67 -17.60 14.41
C THR A 47 -5.97 -18.74 13.68
N THR A 48 -5.60 -19.79 14.42
CA THR A 48 -4.88 -20.96 13.91
C THR A 48 -5.77 -21.98 13.18
N ALA A 49 -7.09 -21.75 13.14
CA ALA A 49 -8.04 -22.57 12.40
C ALA A 49 -9.05 -21.68 11.67
N GLU A 50 -9.41 -22.04 10.43
CA GLU A 50 -10.55 -21.49 9.69
C GLU A 50 -11.83 -21.68 10.51
N SER A 51 -12.09 -20.70 11.36
CA SER A 51 -13.17 -20.74 12.34
C SER A 51 -14.04 -19.51 12.14
N LEU A 52 -15.25 -19.57 12.68
CA LEU A 52 -16.15 -18.42 12.79
C LEU A 52 -15.44 -17.17 13.34
N LYS A 53 -14.43 -17.34 14.21
CA LYS A 53 -13.61 -16.22 14.72
C LYS A 53 -12.77 -15.55 13.62
N LYS A 54 -12.18 -16.32 12.69
CA LYS A 54 -11.46 -15.76 11.54
C LYS A 54 -12.40 -14.98 10.63
N GLN A 55 -13.58 -15.53 10.35
CA GLN A 55 -14.61 -14.86 9.54
C GLN A 55 -15.12 -13.57 10.18
N VAL A 56 -15.38 -13.59 11.49
CA VAL A 56 -15.80 -12.38 12.22
C VAL A 56 -14.68 -11.34 12.25
N CYS A 57 -13.42 -11.77 12.43
CA CYS A 57 -12.27 -10.88 12.43
C CYS A 57 -12.07 -10.20 11.06
N SER A 58 -12.01 -10.99 9.99
CA SER A 58 -11.91 -10.47 8.62
C SER A 58 -13.10 -9.59 8.25
N GLY A 59 -14.32 -9.97 8.66
CA GLY A 59 -15.52 -9.13 8.48
C GLY A 59 -15.37 -7.74 9.12
N LYS A 60 -14.76 -7.63 10.30
CA LYS A 60 -14.45 -6.34 10.94
C LYS A 60 -13.37 -5.54 10.21
N CYS A 61 -12.38 -6.21 9.63
CA CYS A 61 -11.35 -5.56 8.81
C CYS A 61 -11.98 -4.94 7.57
N VAL A 62 -12.81 -5.71 6.85
CA VAL A 62 -13.55 -5.23 5.67
C VAL A 62 -14.51 -4.09 6.02
N GLU A 63 -15.21 -4.16 7.15
CA GLU A 63 -16.07 -3.07 7.61
C GLU A 63 -15.28 -1.78 7.87
N SER A 64 -14.16 -1.88 8.58
CA SER A 64 -13.25 -0.75 8.85
C SER A 64 -12.66 -0.19 7.55
N TYR A 65 -12.27 -1.04 6.61
CA TYR A 65 -11.80 -0.64 5.30
C TYR A 65 -12.87 0.13 4.53
N ASN A 66 -14.12 -0.36 4.51
CA ASN A 66 -15.21 0.31 3.82
C ASN A 66 -15.52 1.67 4.45
N GLN A 67 -15.47 1.79 5.77
CA GLN A 67 -15.62 3.08 6.46
C GLN A 67 -14.49 4.05 6.11
N CYS A 68 -13.24 3.56 6.04
CA CYS A 68 -12.08 4.34 5.62
C CYS A 68 -12.22 4.78 4.16
N LYS A 69 -12.60 3.87 3.26
CA LYS A 69 -12.82 4.13 1.84
C LYS A 69 -13.84 5.23 1.62
N VAL A 70 -15.00 5.19 2.29
CA VAL A 70 -16.02 6.25 2.18
C VAL A 70 -15.48 7.62 2.63
N GLN A 71 -14.57 7.67 3.60
CA GLN A 71 -13.92 8.91 4.03
C GLN A 71 -12.87 9.37 3.01
N ALA A 72 -12.02 8.46 2.54
CA ALA A 72 -10.99 8.73 1.54
C ALA A 72 -11.59 9.19 0.20
N GLU A 73 -12.73 8.63 -0.22
CA GLU A 73 -13.47 9.06 -1.42
C GLU A 73 -14.08 10.45 -1.25
N LYS A 74 -14.50 10.85 -0.03
CA LYS A 74 -14.95 12.22 0.25
C LYS A 74 -13.80 13.23 0.20
N LEU A 75 -12.60 12.82 0.62
CA LEU A 75 -11.39 13.66 0.61
C LEU A 75 -10.74 13.76 -0.78
N GLY A 76 -10.87 12.73 -1.61
CA GLY A 76 -10.34 12.69 -2.97
C GLY A 76 -11.21 13.35 -4.05
N ASN A 77 -12.45 13.76 -3.73
CA ASN A 77 -13.35 14.49 -4.63
C ASN A 77 -13.16 16.03 -4.54
N ILE A 78 -11.93 16.50 -4.27
CA ILE A 78 -11.56 17.93 -4.25
C ILE A 78 -10.83 18.29 -5.54
#